data_AF-A0A522R6U4-F1
#
_entry.id   AF-A0A522R6U4-F1
#
_cell.length_a   1.000
_cell.length_b   1.000
_cell.length_c   1.000
_cell.angle_alpha   90.00
_cell.angle_beta   90.00
_cell.angle_gamma   90.00
#
_symmetry.space_group_name_H-M   'P 1'
#
loop_
_entity.id
_entity.type
_entity.pdbx_description
1 polymer ?
#
loop_
_entity_poly.entity_id
_entity_poly.type
_entity_poly.pdbx_seq_one_letter_code
_entity_poly.pdbx_strand_id
1 'polypeptide(L)'
;MNIAVRALSATFSRLGGVNLLPLILAVIALPLIGSFSSWVTLTAAGLAMGMMIFLMASGLSLVFGLMDVLNFGHSAFISFGAFIAASVLAALASWLHGSNPALNIAAILLAIAAATAFGALAGWFFERVIIRPVYHDHLRQILVTVGALIIAEQLILAIWGGSPVAVPRPAILSGSFVIGNATIEIYRVFAFVLGLAVYGLLTLVLNRTRIGLLIRAGV
;
A
#
# COMPACT_ATOMS: atom_id res chain seq x y z
N MET A 1 -6.54 39.91 13.85
CA MET A 1 -7.01 38.51 14.07
C MET A 1 -7.79 38.46 15.37
N ASN A 2 -9.08 38.13 15.32
CA ASN A 2 -10.06 38.34 16.40
C ASN A 2 -9.80 37.42 17.61
N ILE A 3 -10.11 37.84 18.84
CA ILE A 3 -9.83 37.09 20.10
C ILE A 3 -10.49 35.70 20.08
N ALA A 4 -11.70 35.59 19.51
CA ALA A 4 -12.41 34.33 19.33
C ALA A 4 -11.65 33.33 18.43
N VAL A 5 -10.97 33.81 17.38
CA VAL A 5 -10.18 32.97 16.47
C VAL A 5 -8.94 32.41 17.18
N ARG A 6 -8.31 33.20 18.06
CA ARG A 6 -7.18 32.73 18.88
C ARG A 6 -7.60 31.72 19.94
N ALA A 7 -8.77 31.90 20.56
CA ALA A 7 -9.30 30.94 21.53
C ALA A 7 -9.65 29.59 20.86
N LEU A 8 -10.27 29.64 19.67
CA LEU A 8 -10.59 28.47 18.89
C LEU A 8 -9.33 27.74 18.41
N SER A 9 -8.31 28.47 17.92
CA SER A 9 -7.05 27.87 17.47
C SER A 9 -6.26 27.25 18.63
N ALA A 10 -6.26 27.88 19.81
CA ALA A 10 -5.63 27.35 21.01
C ALA A 10 -6.34 26.09 21.53
N THR A 11 -7.66 26.01 21.37
CA THR A 11 -8.43 24.81 21.74
C THR A 11 -8.21 23.69 20.74
N PHE A 12 -8.21 24.01 19.45
CA PHE A 12 -7.92 23.07 18.37
C PHE A 12 -6.52 22.47 18.49
N SER A 13 -5.50 23.30 18.75
CA SER A 13 -4.13 22.81 18.96
C SER A 13 -3.98 21.93 20.20
N ARG A 14 -4.73 22.21 21.27
CA ARG A 14 -4.75 21.38 22.50
C ARG A 14 -5.41 20.02 22.30
N LEU A 15 -6.44 19.93 21.47
CA LEU A 15 -7.18 18.68 21.25
C LEU A 15 -6.51 17.72 20.27
N GLY A 16 -5.48 18.16 19.53
CA GLY A 16 -4.75 17.34 18.56
C GLY A 16 -4.47 18.04 17.23
N GLY A 17 -4.95 19.27 17.05
CA GLY A 17 -4.68 20.11 15.88
C GLY A 17 -5.08 19.46 14.57
N VAL A 18 -4.20 19.55 13.58
CA VAL A 18 -4.41 19.01 12.22
C VAL A 18 -4.71 17.49 12.22
N ASN A 19 -4.25 16.75 13.23
CA ASN A 19 -4.50 15.30 13.33
C ASN A 19 -5.96 14.96 13.60
N LEU A 20 -6.79 15.92 14.05
CA LEU A 20 -8.22 15.74 14.22
C LEU A 20 -9.01 15.93 12.92
N LEU A 21 -8.41 16.50 11.87
CA LEU A 21 -9.12 16.76 10.61
C LEU A 21 -9.82 15.52 10.04
N PRO A 22 -9.19 14.32 9.98
CA PRO A 22 -9.88 13.13 9.48
C PRO A 22 -11.13 12.77 10.31
N LEU A 23 -11.05 12.91 11.64
CA LEU A 23 -12.17 12.62 12.53
C LEU A 23 -13.30 13.65 12.36
N ILE A 24 -12.95 14.93 12.27
CA ILE A 24 -13.92 16.02 12.05
C ILE A 24 -14.61 15.82 10.70
N LEU A 25 -13.86 15.53 9.64
CA LEU A 25 -14.42 15.25 8.32
C LEU A 25 -15.31 14.00 8.33
N ALA A 26 -14.92 12.95 9.05
CA ALA A 26 -15.77 11.76 9.21
C ALA A 26 -17.09 12.09 9.90
N VAL A 27 -17.08 12.90 10.96
CA VAL A 27 -18.31 13.33 11.67
C VAL A 27 -19.18 14.21 10.78
N ILE A 28 -18.57 15.15 10.04
CA ILE A 28 -19.29 16.03 9.09
C ILE A 28 -19.88 15.22 7.93
N ALA A 29 -19.20 14.16 7.48
CA ALA A 29 -19.67 13.30 6.40
C ALA A 29 -20.94 12.52 6.77
N LEU A 30 -21.19 12.25 8.05
CA LEU A 30 -22.35 11.48 8.50
C LEU A 30 -23.70 12.12 8.10
N PRO A 31 -23.98 13.39 8.43
CA PRO A 31 -25.20 14.05 7.96
C PRO A 31 -25.22 14.27 6.44
N LEU A 32 -24.06 14.43 5.79
CA LEU A 32 -23.99 14.63 4.33
C LEU A 32 -24.34 13.36 3.53
N ILE A 33 -23.98 12.19 4.05
CA ILE A 33 -24.29 10.90 3.40
C ILE A 33 -25.76 10.50 3.63
N GLY A 34 -26.39 10.96 4.70
CA GLY A 34 -27.82 10.73 5.01
C GLY A 34 -28.17 9.30 5.45
N SER A 35 -27.32 8.31 5.13
CA SER A 35 -27.46 6.90 5.56
C SER A 35 -26.30 6.49 6.46
N PHE A 36 -26.62 6.05 7.69
CA PHE A 36 -25.61 5.56 8.63
C PHE A 36 -24.88 4.33 8.10
N SER A 37 -25.59 3.40 7.45
CA SER A 37 -24.98 2.20 6.87
C SER A 37 -23.96 2.54 5.77
N SER A 38 -24.32 3.47 4.88
CA SER A 38 -23.44 3.91 3.79
C SER A 38 -22.23 4.65 4.35
N TRP A 39 -22.41 5.47 5.39
CA TRP A 39 -21.32 6.14 6.09
C TRP A 39 -20.34 5.14 6.71
N VAL A 40 -20.83 4.11 7.42
CA VAL A 40 -19.99 3.04 7.99
C VAL A 40 -19.22 2.30 6.89
N THR A 41 -19.94 1.89 5.83
CA THR A 41 -19.36 1.12 4.72
C THR A 41 -18.25 1.91 4.01
N LEU A 42 -18.51 3.17 3.69
CA LEU A 42 -17.54 4.06 3.03
C LEU A 42 -16.35 4.39 3.93
N THR A 43 -16.59 4.58 5.23
CA THR A 43 -15.51 4.83 6.21
C THR A 43 -14.59 3.62 6.31
N ALA A 44 -15.15 2.41 6.46
CA ALA A 44 -14.37 1.18 6.48
C ALA A 44 -13.61 0.96 5.17
N ALA A 45 -14.25 1.21 4.02
CA ALA A 45 -13.62 1.13 2.72
C ALA A 45 -12.47 2.13 2.55
N GLY A 46 -12.65 3.37 3.04
CA GLY A 46 -11.64 4.43 3.01
C GLY A 46 -10.45 4.13 3.91
N LEU A 47 -10.69 3.61 5.12
CA LEU A 47 -9.61 3.16 6.02
C LEU A 47 -8.80 2.02 5.41
N ALA A 48 -9.47 1.02 4.83
CA ALA A 48 -8.79 -0.07 4.14
C ALA A 48 -7.96 0.44 2.95
N MET A 49 -8.51 1.37 2.15
CA MET A 49 -7.77 2.00 1.05
C MET A 49 -6.57 2.79 1.55
N GLY A 50 -6.73 3.57 2.62
CA GLY A 50 -5.65 4.29 3.28
C GLY A 50 -4.52 3.37 3.74
N MET A 51 -4.86 2.19 4.30
CA MET A 51 -3.87 1.20 4.68
C MET A 51 -3.17 0.55 3.49
N MET A 52 -3.87 0.31 2.37
CA MET A 52 -3.24 -0.16 1.14
C MET A 52 -2.27 0.89 0.58
N ILE A 53 -2.66 2.17 0.57
CA ILE A 53 -1.78 3.28 0.17
C ILE A 53 -0.58 3.38 1.13
N PHE A 54 -0.80 3.26 2.44
CA PHE A 54 0.28 3.23 3.43
C PHE A 54 1.27 2.09 3.14
N LEU A 55 0.80 0.88 2.88
CA LEU A 55 1.67 -0.26 2.54
C LEU A 55 2.55 0.07 1.31
N MET A 56 1.94 0.59 0.25
CA MET A 56 2.63 0.97 -0.98
C MET A 56 3.65 2.12 -0.75
N ALA A 57 3.25 3.14 0.01
CA ALA A 57 4.07 4.33 0.27
C ALA A 57 5.21 4.07 1.27
N SER A 58 4.98 3.21 2.26
CA SER A 58 5.97 2.89 3.31
C SER A 58 7.27 2.36 2.73
N GLY A 59 7.21 1.57 1.65
CA GLY A 59 8.39 1.08 0.94
C GLY A 59 9.23 2.21 0.34
N LEU A 60 8.60 3.18 -0.33
CA LEU A 60 9.27 4.36 -0.86
C LEU A 60 9.88 5.21 0.26
N SER A 61 9.13 5.45 1.34
CA SER A 61 9.61 6.23 2.48
C SER A 61 10.84 5.61 3.13
N LEU A 62 10.89 4.29 3.26
CA LEU A 62 12.06 3.58 3.81
C LEU A 62 13.26 3.65 2.88
N VAL A 63 13.06 3.39 1.58
CA VAL A 63 14.15 3.42 0.59
C VAL A 63 14.74 4.82 0.46
N PHE A 64 13.88 5.82 0.29
CA PHE A 64 14.30 7.22 0.19
C PHE A 64 14.96 7.67 1.50
N GLY A 65 14.34 7.37 2.64
CA GLY A 65 14.87 7.76 3.94
C GLY A 65 16.25 7.17 4.26
N LEU A 66 16.65 6.07 3.61
CA LEU A 66 17.94 5.42 3.85
C LEU A 66 19.02 5.76 2.81
N MET A 67 18.64 5.80 1.54
CA MET A 67 19.59 5.94 0.44
C MET A 67 19.67 7.36 -0.10
N ASP A 68 18.78 8.26 0.32
CA ASP A 68 18.56 9.59 -0.27
C ASP A 68 18.29 9.55 -1.80
N VAL A 69 17.79 8.39 -2.26
CA VAL A 69 17.49 8.13 -3.68
C VAL A 69 15.99 8.26 -3.91
N LEU A 70 15.57 9.35 -4.56
CA LEU A 70 14.21 9.48 -5.09
C LEU A 70 14.02 8.53 -6.29
N ASN A 71 13.42 7.37 -6.05
CA ASN A 71 13.06 6.41 -7.09
C ASN A 71 11.61 6.61 -7.56
N PHE A 72 11.44 7.32 -8.68
CA PHE A 72 10.12 7.52 -9.31
C PHE A 72 9.55 6.24 -9.93
N GLY A 73 10.41 5.25 -10.23
CA GLY A 73 10.01 3.94 -10.73
C GLY A 73 9.44 3.00 -9.66
N HIS A 74 9.36 3.40 -8.39
CA HIS A 74 8.82 2.57 -7.32
C HIS A 74 7.42 2.01 -7.63
N SER A 75 6.55 2.82 -8.21
CA SER A 75 5.20 2.40 -8.61
C SER A 75 5.23 1.26 -9.65
N ALA A 76 6.22 1.23 -10.54
CA ALA A 76 6.38 0.14 -11.50
C ALA A 76 6.61 -1.21 -10.82
N PHE A 77 7.43 -1.25 -9.75
CA PHE A 77 7.66 -2.47 -8.99
C PHE A 77 6.39 -2.99 -8.32
N ILE A 78 5.59 -2.07 -7.77
CA ILE A 78 4.28 -2.42 -7.19
C ILE A 78 3.38 -3.01 -8.27
N SER A 79 3.28 -2.35 -9.43
CA SER A 79 2.44 -2.80 -10.54
C SER A 79 2.87 -4.18 -11.05
N PHE A 80 4.16 -4.39 -11.35
CA PHE A 80 4.67 -5.70 -11.74
C PHE A 80 4.40 -6.76 -10.68
N GLY A 81 4.62 -6.47 -9.40
CA GLY A 81 4.30 -7.38 -8.30
C GLY A 81 2.82 -7.77 -8.29
N ALA A 82 1.93 -6.80 -8.50
CA ALA A 82 0.48 -7.05 -8.59
C ALA A 82 0.11 -7.91 -9.80
N PHE A 83 0.66 -7.63 -10.98
CA PHE A 83 0.40 -8.42 -12.20
C PHE A 83 0.97 -9.84 -12.12
N ILE A 84 2.16 -10.01 -11.54
CA ILE A 84 2.76 -11.33 -11.32
C ILE A 84 1.92 -12.13 -10.31
N ALA A 85 1.54 -11.53 -9.19
CA ALA A 85 0.66 -12.16 -8.22
C ALA A 85 -0.68 -12.55 -8.85
N ALA A 86 -1.27 -11.66 -9.67
CA ALA A 86 -2.49 -11.93 -10.41
C ALA A 86 -2.35 -13.12 -11.38
N SER A 87 -1.26 -13.17 -12.15
CA SER A 87 -0.96 -14.28 -13.06
C SER A 87 -0.79 -15.61 -12.32
N VAL A 88 -0.08 -15.62 -11.18
CA VAL A 88 0.08 -16.82 -10.36
C VAL A 88 -1.26 -17.28 -9.79
N LEU A 89 -2.07 -16.36 -9.25
CA LEU A 89 -3.41 -16.69 -8.73
C LEU A 89 -4.35 -17.19 -9.84
N ALA A 90 -4.27 -16.63 -11.04
CA ALA A 90 -5.02 -17.09 -12.19
C ALA A 90 -4.58 -18.50 -12.63
N ALA A 91 -3.27 -18.78 -12.67
CA ALA A 91 -2.74 -20.10 -12.97
C ALA A 91 -3.14 -21.15 -11.91
N LEU A 92 -3.29 -20.72 -10.65
CA LEU A 92 -3.73 -21.55 -9.53
C LEU A 92 -5.22 -21.43 -9.24
N ALA A 93 -6.06 -20.98 -10.19
CA ALA A 93 -7.47 -20.75 -9.95
C ALA A 93 -8.21 -21.99 -9.39
N SER A 94 -7.85 -23.19 -9.85
CA SER A 94 -8.41 -24.44 -9.33
C SER A 94 -8.16 -24.66 -7.83
N TRP A 95 -7.08 -24.10 -7.28
CA TRP A 95 -6.75 -24.17 -5.85
C TRP A 95 -7.54 -23.14 -5.03
N LEU A 96 -8.02 -22.08 -5.67
CA LEU A 96 -8.80 -21.01 -5.04
C LEU A 96 -10.30 -21.37 -4.93
N HIS A 97 -10.82 -22.13 -5.89
CA HIS A 97 -12.24 -22.51 -5.94
C HIS A 97 -12.58 -23.76 -5.09
N GLY A 98 -11.56 -24.52 -4.67
CA GLY A 98 -11.76 -25.69 -3.80
C GLY A 98 -12.10 -25.29 -2.37
N SER A 99 -12.87 -26.15 -1.68
CA SER A 99 -13.22 -26.00 -0.26
C SER A 99 -12.05 -26.25 0.71
N ASN A 100 -10.84 -26.53 0.20
CA ASN A 100 -9.66 -26.79 1.02
C ASN A 100 -8.94 -25.47 1.38
N PRO A 101 -8.99 -25.03 2.65
CA PRO A 101 -8.37 -23.77 3.07
C PRO A 101 -6.84 -23.78 2.92
N ALA A 102 -6.19 -24.94 3.05
CA ALA A 102 -4.74 -25.06 2.94
C ALA A 102 -4.24 -24.73 1.52
N LEU A 103 -4.95 -25.19 0.49
CA LEU A 103 -4.63 -24.89 -0.91
C LEU A 103 -4.85 -23.40 -1.24
N ASN A 104 -5.91 -22.80 -0.70
CA ASN A 104 -6.15 -21.36 -0.81
C ASN A 104 -4.98 -20.55 -0.24
N ILE A 105 -4.55 -20.89 0.99
CA ILE A 105 -3.43 -20.21 1.64
C ILE A 105 -2.13 -20.44 0.86
N ALA A 106 -1.87 -21.67 0.41
CA ALA A 106 -0.69 -21.99 -0.40
C ALA A 106 -0.64 -21.16 -1.69
N ALA A 107 -1.77 -21.00 -2.40
CA ALA A 107 -1.84 -20.18 -3.61
C ALA A 107 -1.50 -18.71 -3.32
N ILE A 108 -2.02 -18.14 -2.22
CA ILE A 108 -1.67 -16.77 -1.80
C ILE A 108 -0.18 -16.65 -1.49
N LEU A 109 0.38 -17.60 -0.73
CA LEU A 109 1.79 -17.58 -0.36
C LEU A 109 2.70 -17.73 -1.58
N LEU A 110 2.34 -18.57 -2.54
CA LEU A 110 3.08 -18.70 -3.81
C LEU A 110 3.00 -17.43 -4.65
N ALA A 111 1.85 -16.77 -4.71
CA ALA A 111 1.71 -15.48 -5.39
C ALA A 111 2.57 -14.39 -4.73
N ILE A 112 2.57 -14.31 -3.40
CA ILE A 112 3.44 -13.39 -2.63
C ILE A 112 4.91 -13.73 -2.88
N ALA A 113 5.30 -15.01 -2.82
CA ALA A 113 6.67 -15.44 -3.04
C ALA A 113 7.16 -15.10 -4.46
N ALA A 114 6.34 -15.34 -5.48
CA ALA A 114 6.67 -15.03 -6.87
C ALA A 114 6.83 -13.51 -7.08
N ALA A 115 5.88 -12.71 -6.59
CA ALA A 115 5.96 -11.25 -6.66
C ALA A 115 7.18 -10.69 -5.90
N THR A 116 7.48 -11.24 -4.72
CA THR A 116 8.64 -10.85 -3.90
C THR A 116 9.95 -11.24 -4.56
N ALA A 117 10.04 -12.45 -5.11
CA ALA A 117 11.23 -12.92 -5.84
C ALA A 117 11.50 -12.05 -7.06
N PHE A 118 10.46 -11.74 -7.84
CA PHE A 118 10.59 -10.80 -8.95
C PHE A 118 11.03 -9.41 -8.47
N GLY A 119 10.38 -8.86 -7.44
CA GLY A 119 10.73 -7.56 -6.89
C GLY A 119 12.18 -7.48 -6.40
N ALA A 120 12.68 -8.55 -5.76
CA ALA A 120 14.06 -8.64 -5.32
C ALA A 120 15.05 -8.70 -6.50
N LEU A 121 14.76 -9.52 -7.51
CA LEU A 121 15.62 -9.65 -8.70
C LEU A 121 15.61 -8.38 -9.56
N ALA A 122 14.42 -7.83 -9.83
CA ALA A 122 14.26 -6.60 -10.58
C ALA A 122 14.86 -5.42 -9.82
N GLY A 123 14.68 -5.35 -8.50
CA GLY A 123 15.27 -4.32 -7.65
C GLY A 123 16.79 -4.39 -7.63
N TRP A 124 17.37 -5.59 -7.51
CA TRP A 124 18.83 -5.79 -7.61
C TRP A 124 19.37 -5.37 -8.97
N PHE A 125 18.70 -5.75 -10.07
CA PHE A 125 19.06 -5.34 -11.42
C PHE A 125 18.98 -3.82 -11.57
N PHE A 126 17.88 -3.22 -11.14
CA PHE A 126 17.63 -1.79 -11.20
C PHE A 126 18.69 -1.01 -10.42
N GLU A 127 19.01 -1.44 -9.21
CA GLU A 127 20.08 -0.85 -8.42
C GLU A 127 21.42 -0.95 -9.16
N ARG A 128 21.80 -2.14 -9.62
CA ARG A 128 23.14 -2.37 -10.18
C ARG A 128 23.37 -1.67 -11.52
N VAL A 129 22.34 -1.62 -12.37
CA VAL A 129 22.45 -1.21 -13.78
C VAL A 129 21.91 0.19 -14.01
N ILE A 130 20.85 0.58 -13.30
CA ILE A 130 20.12 1.83 -13.57
C ILE A 130 20.54 2.92 -12.58
N ILE A 131 20.54 2.63 -11.28
CA ILE A 131 20.82 3.65 -10.24
C ILE A 131 22.31 3.79 -9.96
N ARG A 132 23.04 2.68 -9.80
CA ARG A 132 24.45 2.71 -9.41
C ARG A 132 25.35 3.61 -10.27
N PRO A 133 25.17 3.70 -11.60
CA PRO A 133 25.98 4.58 -12.45
C PRO A 133 25.71 6.08 -12.27
N VAL A 134 24.58 6.47 -11.68
CA VAL A 134 24.11 7.86 -11.61
C VAL A 134 23.95 8.41 -10.19
N TYR A 135 24.39 7.69 -9.15
CA TYR A 135 24.31 8.15 -7.74
C TYR A 135 24.83 9.56 -7.50
N HIS A 136 25.84 10.00 -8.26
CA HIS A 136 26.48 11.29 -8.05
C HIS A 136 25.70 12.47 -8.67
N ASP A 137 24.65 12.22 -9.45
CA ASP A 137 23.88 13.23 -10.15
C ASP A 137 22.37 12.99 -9.96
N HIS A 138 21.80 13.72 -9.01
CA HIS A 138 20.38 13.65 -8.65
C HIS A 138 19.45 13.88 -9.85
N LEU A 139 19.82 14.76 -10.78
CA LEU A 139 18.98 15.06 -11.94
C LEU A 139 18.98 13.89 -12.92
N ARG A 140 20.14 13.26 -13.16
CA ARG A 140 20.23 12.02 -13.95
C ARG A 140 19.47 10.88 -13.29
N GLN A 141 19.53 10.76 -11.97
CA GLN A 141 18.78 9.74 -11.25
C GLN A 141 17.27 9.89 -11.44
N ILE A 142 16.74 11.11 -11.37
CA ILE A 142 15.33 11.39 -11.67
C ILE A 142 15.01 11.01 -13.11
N LEU A 143 15.79 11.48 -14.08
CA LEU A 143 15.56 11.24 -15.50
C LEU A 143 15.54 9.73 -15.83
N VAL A 144 16.51 9.00 -15.28
CA VAL A 144 16.67 7.57 -15.52
C VAL A 144 15.55 6.77 -14.83
N THR A 145 15.15 7.12 -13.60
CA THR A 145 14.04 6.43 -12.90
C THR A 145 12.69 6.69 -13.56
N VAL A 146 12.44 7.90 -14.05
CA VAL A 146 11.23 8.22 -14.83
C VAL A 146 11.24 7.49 -16.18
N GLY A 147 12.38 7.46 -16.88
CA GLY A 147 12.51 6.68 -18.11
C GLY A 147 12.25 5.19 -17.90
N ALA A 148 12.80 4.63 -16.82
CA ALA A 148 12.58 3.23 -16.46
C ALA A 148 11.13 2.94 -16.04
N LEU A 149 10.45 3.88 -15.36
CA LEU A 149 9.02 3.82 -15.08
C LEU A 149 8.21 3.68 -16.38
N ILE A 150 8.47 4.54 -17.36
CA ILE A 150 7.76 4.52 -18.65
C ILE A 150 7.97 3.17 -19.36
N ILE A 151 9.23 2.70 -19.44
CA ILE A 151 9.54 1.41 -20.05
C ILE A 151 8.81 0.27 -19.32
N ALA A 152 8.82 0.29 -17.99
CA ALA A 152 8.12 -0.70 -17.18
C ALA A 152 6.61 -0.70 -17.44
N GLU A 153 5.98 0.46 -17.51
CA GLU A 153 4.56 0.58 -17.84
C GLU A 153 4.24 0.02 -19.24
N GLN A 154 5.08 0.34 -20.24
CA GLN A 154 4.90 -0.21 -21.59
C GLN A 154 5.12 -1.72 -21.63
N LEU A 155 6.05 -2.26 -20.85
CA LEU A 155 6.24 -3.71 -20.71
C LEU A 155 5.02 -4.39 -20.07
N ILE A 156 4.42 -3.77 -19.04
CA ILE A 156 3.18 -4.27 -18.44
C ILE A 156 2.07 -4.32 -19.50
N LEU A 157 1.89 -3.24 -20.25
CA LEU A 157 0.90 -3.19 -21.33
C LEU A 157 1.19 -4.22 -22.43
N ALA A 158 2.46 -4.44 -22.77
CA ALA A 158 2.85 -5.41 -23.79
C ALA A 158 2.58 -6.87 -23.37
N ILE A 159 2.75 -7.19 -22.08
CA ILE A 159 2.60 -8.56 -21.56
C ILE A 159 1.15 -8.87 -21.16
N TRP A 160 0.48 -7.95 -20.46
CA TRP A 160 -0.87 -8.17 -19.91
C TRP A 160 -1.98 -7.44 -20.66
N GLY A 161 -1.64 -6.52 -21.56
CA GLY A 161 -2.61 -5.65 -22.25
C GLY A 161 -3.04 -4.44 -21.40
N GLY A 162 -3.86 -3.57 -22.01
CA GLY A 162 -4.42 -2.38 -21.35
C GLY A 162 -5.75 -2.61 -20.63
N SER A 163 -6.27 -3.84 -20.66
CA SER A 163 -7.55 -4.18 -20.03
C SER A 163 -7.37 -4.47 -18.53
N PRO A 164 -8.31 -4.07 -17.67
CA PRO A 164 -8.28 -4.44 -16.27
C PRO A 164 -8.22 -5.96 -16.08
N VAL A 165 -7.21 -6.45 -15.35
CA VAL A 165 -7.07 -7.87 -15.01
C VAL A 165 -7.88 -8.16 -13.74
N ALA A 166 -8.90 -9.01 -13.87
CA ALA A 166 -9.65 -9.49 -12.72
C ALA A 166 -8.82 -10.51 -11.94
N VAL A 167 -8.48 -10.21 -10.69
CA VAL A 167 -7.74 -11.13 -9.83
C VAL A 167 -8.73 -12.07 -9.14
N PRO A 168 -8.64 -13.40 -9.35
CA PRO A 168 -9.49 -14.34 -8.64
C PRO A 168 -9.18 -14.26 -7.14
N ARG A 169 -10.23 -13.98 -6.36
CA ARG A 169 -10.10 -13.88 -4.90
C ARG A 169 -10.17 -15.28 -4.29
N PRO A 170 -9.25 -15.64 -3.38
CA PRO A 170 -9.36 -16.86 -2.59
C PRO A 170 -10.69 -16.92 -1.85
N ALA A 171 -11.24 -18.13 -1.67
CA ALA A 171 -12.53 -18.31 -1.01
C ALA A 171 -12.54 -17.72 0.42
N ILE A 172 -11.40 -17.80 1.13
CA ILE A 172 -11.24 -17.27 2.49
C ILE A 172 -11.32 -15.73 2.58
N LEU A 173 -11.03 -15.02 1.48
CA LEU A 173 -11.12 -13.56 1.39
C LEU A 173 -12.37 -13.09 0.64
N SER A 174 -13.22 -14.02 0.22
CA SER A 174 -14.44 -13.76 -0.51
C SER A 174 -15.61 -13.55 0.46
N GLY A 175 -16.56 -12.70 0.08
CA GLY A 175 -17.74 -12.38 0.89
C GLY A 175 -17.61 -11.09 1.70
N SER A 176 -18.56 -10.89 2.61
CA SER A 176 -18.70 -9.65 3.39
C SER A 176 -19.34 -9.89 4.76
N PHE A 177 -19.00 -9.04 5.72
CA PHE A 177 -19.72 -8.90 6.98
C PHE A 177 -20.88 -7.94 6.77
N VAL A 178 -22.09 -8.38 7.12
CA VAL A 178 -23.29 -7.54 7.08
C VAL A 178 -23.66 -7.17 8.52
N ILE A 179 -23.59 -5.88 8.85
CA ILE A 179 -23.94 -5.34 10.17
C ILE A 179 -25.13 -4.39 9.97
N GLY A 180 -26.33 -4.86 10.32
CA GLY A 180 -27.57 -4.17 9.95
C GLY A 180 -27.69 -4.08 8.43
N ASN A 181 -27.72 -2.86 7.89
CA ASN A 181 -27.74 -2.62 6.43
C ASN A 181 -26.35 -2.30 5.86
N ALA A 182 -25.29 -2.31 6.67
CA ALA A 182 -23.92 -2.00 6.23
C ALA A 182 -23.19 -3.27 5.79
N THR A 183 -22.49 -3.19 4.66
CA THR A 183 -21.80 -4.36 4.07
C THR A 183 -20.31 -4.07 3.93
N ILE A 184 -19.49 -4.78 4.70
CA ILE A 184 -18.03 -4.61 4.70
C ILE A 184 -17.38 -5.86 4.12
N GLU A 185 -16.70 -5.74 2.98
CA GLU A 185 -16.01 -6.86 2.35
C GLU A 185 -14.88 -7.42 3.22
N ILE A 186 -14.79 -8.75 3.33
CA ILE A 186 -13.76 -9.42 4.14
C ILE A 186 -12.35 -9.03 3.68
N TYR A 187 -12.13 -8.92 2.37
CA TYR A 187 -10.84 -8.49 1.81
C TYR A 187 -10.39 -7.12 2.32
N ARG A 188 -11.32 -6.17 2.54
CA ARG A 188 -11.00 -4.82 3.03
C ARG A 188 -10.55 -4.85 4.48
N VAL A 189 -11.23 -5.65 5.29
CA VAL A 189 -10.84 -5.88 6.68
C VAL A 189 -9.47 -6.53 6.75
N PHE A 190 -9.23 -7.56 5.93
CA PHE A 190 -7.92 -8.19 5.81
C PHE A 190 -6.83 -7.19 5.41
N ALA A 191 -7.04 -6.38 4.35
CA ALA A 191 -6.07 -5.38 3.91
C ALA A 191 -5.77 -4.33 4.99
N PHE A 192 -6.79 -3.90 5.74
CA PHE A 192 -6.64 -2.99 6.86
C PHE A 192 -5.79 -3.60 7.98
N VAL A 193 -6.11 -4.83 8.41
CA VAL A 193 -5.37 -5.54 9.47
C VAL A 193 -3.94 -5.83 9.04
N LEU A 194 -3.71 -6.24 7.79
CA LEU A 194 -2.38 -6.44 7.24
C LEU A 194 -1.56 -5.15 7.27
N GLY A 195 -2.16 -4.03 6.87
CA GLY A 195 -1.54 -2.72 6.97
C GLY A 195 -1.15 -2.36 8.40
N LEU A 196 -2.02 -2.62 9.38
CA LEU A 196 -1.73 -2.36 10.79
C LEU A 196 -0.61 -3.26 11.31
N ALA A 197 -0.60 -4.53 10.89
CA ALA A 197 0.46 -5.47 11.25
C ALA A 197 1.81 -5.00 10.72
N VAL A 198 1.87 -4.56 9.45
CA VAL A 198 3.10 -4.01 8.86
C VAL A 198 3.50 -2.70 9.53
N TYR A 199 2.56 -1.80 9.83
CA TYR A 199 2.84 -0.58 10.58
C TYR A 199 3.46 -0.89 11.96
N GLY A 200 2.87 -1.82 12.70
CA GLY A 200 3.38 -2.27 14.00
C GLY A 200 4.77 -2.89 13.86
N LEU A 201 4.97 -3.73 12.83
CA LEU A 201 6.26 -4.36 12.54
C LEU A 201 7.34 -3.31 12.21
N LEU A 202 7.05 -2.35 11.32
CA LEU A 202 7.97 -1.27 10.99
C LEU A 202 8.29 -0.42 12.21
N THR A 203 7.30 -0.07 13.01
CA THR A 203 7.50 0.69 14.25
C THR A 203 8.40 -0.07 15.21
N LEU A 204 8.19 -1.37 15.40
CA LEU A 204 9.00 -2.21 16.26
C LEU A 204 10.43 -2.35 15.72
N VAL A 205 10.59 -2.68 14.43
CA VAL A 205 11.89 -2.89 13.80
C VAL A 205 12.70 -1.60 13.83
N LEU A 206 12.13 -0.49 13.38
CA LEU A 206 12.82 0.79 13.34
C LEU A 206 13.12 1.29 14.75
N ASN A 207 12.18 1.26 15.69
CA ASN A 207 12.41 1.92 16.99
C ASN A 207 13.11 1.03 18.02
N ARG A 208 12.99 -0.31 17.92
CA ARG A 208 13.42 -1.25 18.97
C ARG A 208 14.52 -2.23 18.56
N THR A 209 14.97 -2.25 17.31
CA THR A 209 16.02 -3.20 16.86
C THR A 209 17.33 -2.52 16.49
N ARG A 210 18.41 -3.32 16.43
CA ARG A 210 19.73 -2.87 15.97
C ARG A 210 19.70 -2.38 14.52
N ILE A 211 18.89 -3.01 13.67
CA ILE A 211 18.70 -2.57 12.28
C ILE A 211 18.20 -1.12 12.29
N GLY A 212 17.17 -0.84 13.08
CA GLY A 212 16.63 0.52 13.22
C GLY A 212 17.62 1.55 13.79
N LEU A 213 18.52 1.14 14.70
CA LEU A 213 19.61 2.00 15.19
C LEU A 213 20.62 2.33 14.08
N LEU A 214 21.03 1.35 13.29
CA LEU A 214 21.94 1.55 12.15
C LEU A 214 21.32 2.49 11.11
N ILE A 215 20.03 2.30 10.83
CA ILE A 215 19.24 3.15 9.94
C ILE A 215 19.24 4.60 10.42
N ARG A 216 18.85 4.86 11.67
CA ARG A 216 18.82 6.23 12.21
C ARG A 216 20.19 6.87 12.41
N ALA A 217 21.25 6.08 12.48
CA ALA A 217 22.61 6.61 12.59
C ALA A 217 23.19 7.02 11.23
N GLY A 218 22.61 6.53 10.12
CA GLY A 218 23.04 6.86 8.76
C GLY A 218 22.33 8.07 8.13
N VAL A 219 21.26 8.57 8.76
CA VAL A 219 20.47 9.75 8.35
C VAL A 219 20.74 10.89 9.32
#